data_AF-A0A841KRQ9-F1
#
_entry.id   AF-A0A841KRQ9-F1
#
_cell.length_a   1.000
_cell.length_b   1.000
_cell.length_c   1.000
_cell.angle_alpha   90.00
_cell.angle_beta   90.00
_cell.angle_gamma   90.00
#
_symmetry.space_group_name_H-M   'P 1'
#
loop_
_entity.id
_entity.type
_entity.pdbx_description
1 polymer ?
#
loop_
_entity_poly.entity_id
_entity_poly.type
_entity_poly.pdbx_seq_one_letter_code
_entity_poly.pdbx_strand_id
1 'polypeptide(L)'
;MYYDDFDDIYDPYYYFNYMRQRPRPPFGQPPATPPFGAGPGTQAPPVGRPPSFVPQQQQGPSILAVDPGAIRPCTFQFVYLWLRDGRSFWAYLTFVGPRSVAGFRWARSRWVYFGTDLRNIDNFICY
;
A
#
# COMPACT_ATOMS: atom_id res chain seq x y z
N MET A 1 4.54 -67.38 7.48
CA MET A 1 3.58 -66.75 8.41
C MET A 1 3.72 -65.26 8.16
N TYR A 2 2.88 -64.78 7.24
CA TYR A 2 2.70 -63.37 6.87
C TYR A 2 1.58 -62.82 7.77
N TYR A 3 1.52 -61.49 7.88
CA TYR A 3 0.65 -60.64 8.73
C TYR A 3 1.25 -60.27 10.10
N ASP A 4 1.69 -59.00 10.22
CA ASP A 4 1.48 -58.11 11.39
C ASP A 4 2.16 -56.73 11.13
N ASP A 5 1.74 -56.00 10.07
CA ASP A 5 2.26 -54.64 9.77
C ASP A 5 1.14 -53.60 9.54
N PHE A 6 -0.14 -53.98 9.68
CA PHE A 6 -1.28 -53.14 9.33
C PHE A 6 -2.08 -52.57 10.52
N ASP A 7 -1.69 -52.86 11.76
CA ASP A 7 -2.39 -52.38 12.97
C ASP A 7 -1.72 -51.17 13.64
N ASP A 8 -0.44 -50.86 13.37
CA ASP A 8 0.27 -49.74 14.02
C ASP A 8 -0.20 -48.34 13.58
N ILE A 9 -0.89 -48.24 12.44
CA ILE A 9 -1.39 -46.94 11.93
C ILE A 9 -2.65 -46.47 12.68
N TYR A 10 -3.39 -47.36 13.35
CA TYR A 10 -4.61 -47.05 14.08
C TYR A 10 -4.40 -46.89 15.59
N ASP A 11 -3.16 -46.97 16.08
CA ASP A 11 -2.89 -46.73 17.49
C ASP A 11 -2.85 -45.20 17.78
N PRO A 12 -3.77 -44.65 18.59
CA PRO A 12 -3.83 -43.23 18.91
C PRO A 12 -2.59 -42.74 19.69
N TYR A 13 -1.81 -43.62 20.31
CA TYR A 13 -0.54 -43.27 20.96
C TYR A 13 0.56 -42.98 19.94
N TYR A 14 0.54 -43.57 18.74
CA TYR A 14 1.53 -43.29 17.70
C TYR A 14 1.38 -41.86 17.15
N TYR A 15 0.15 -41.43 16.87
CA TYR A 15 -0.14 -40.07 16.40
C TYR A 15 0.18 -39.00 17.47
N PHE A 16 -0.09 -39.30 18.74
CA PHE A 16 0.19 -38.39 19.86
C PHE A 16 1.69 -38.18 20.08
N ASN A 17 2.50 -39.23 19.92
CA ASN A 17 3.95 -39.15 20.02
C ASN A 17 4.57 -38.41 18.83
N TYR A 18 4.05 -38.60 17.60
CA TYR A 18 4.55 -37.93 16.40
C TYR A 18 4.33 -36.40 16.45
N MET A 19 3.21 -35.94 17.01
CA MET A 19 2.94 -34.50 17.18
C MET A 19 3.79 -33.85 18.29
N ARG A 20 4.25 -34.61 19.29
CA ARG A 20 5.12 -34.12 20.37
C ARG A 20 6.59 -33.99 19.98
N GLN A 21 7.04 -34.73 18.96
CA GLN A 21 8.44 -34.78 18.56
C GLN A 21 8.82 -33.76 17.49
N ARG A 22 7.91 -32.89 17.04
CA ARG A 22 8.27 -31.81 16.10
C ARG A 22 9.20 -30.82 16.77
N PRO A 23 10.45 -30.64 16.29
CA PRO A 23 11.32 -29.59 16.77
C PRO A 23 10.65 -28.25 16.49
N ARG A 24 10.36 -27.48 17.55
CA ARG A 24 9.85 -26.12 17.40
C ARG A 24 10.95 -25.30 16.69
N PRO A 25 10.62 -24.51 15.65
CA PRO A 25 11.59 -23.60 15.08
C PRO A 25 12.07 -22.65 16.19
N PRO A 26 13.37 -22.37 16.30
CA PRO A 26 13.90 -21.52 17.36
C PRO A 26 13.28 -20.13 17.22
N PHE A 27 12.59 -19.69 18.27
CA PHE A 27 12.21 -18.31 18.47
C PHE A 27 13.50 -17.47 18.51
N GLY A 28 13.83 -16.88 17.36
CA GLY A 28 14.89 -15.91 17.23
C GLY A 28 14.60 -14.71 18.13
N GLN A 29 15.61 -14.34 18.91
CA GLN A 29 15.63 -13.21 19.83
C GLN A 29 15.24 -11.90 19.10
N PRO A 30 14.58 -10.94 19.76
CA PRO A 30 14.37 -9.63 19.16
C PRO A 30 15.72 -8.95 18.95
N PRO A 31 16.12 -8.61 17.72
CA PRO A 31 17.33 -7.85 17.50
C PRO A 31 17.14 -6.43 18.03
N ALA A 32 18.17 -5.96 18.73
CA ALA A 32 18.31 -4.59 19.22
C ALA A 32 17.91 -3.58 18.13
N THR A 33 17.02 -2.65 18.48
CA THR A 33 16.59 -1.53 17.64
C THR A 33 17.77 -0.70 17.14
N PRO A 34 18.05 -0.66 15.83
CA PRO A 34 18.80 0.42 15.21
C PRO A 34 17.83 1.59 14.92
N PRO A 35 18.33 2.82 14.78
CA PRO A 35 17.51 4.02 14.73
C PRO A 35 16.69 4.07 13.45
N PHE A 36 15.38 4.33 13.58
CA PHE A 36 14.47 4.88 12.56
C PHE A 36 14.87 4.66 11.08
N GLY A 37 14.37 3.59 10.46
CA GLY A 37 14.47 3.44 9.00
C GLY A 37 13.93 2.12 8.47
N ALA A 38 12.82 2.21 7.73
CA ALA A 38 12.33 1.23 6.75
C ALA A 38 12.10 -0.22 7.23
N GLY A 39 10.87 -0.48 7.69
CA GLY A 39 10.28 -1.81 7.57
C GLY A 39 9.94 -2.13 6.10
N PRO A 40 9.75 -3.41 5.75
CA PRO A 40 9.36 -3.81 4.39
C PRO A 40 8.01 -3.19 4.05
N GLY A 41 8.00 -2.15 3.21
CA GLY A 41 6.77 -1.53 2.69
C GLY A 41 6.67 0.00 2.79
N THR A 42 7.62 0.72 3.40
CA THR A 42 7.61 2.20 3.34
C THR A 42 8.06 2.67 1.97
N GLN A 43 7.09 2.96 1.09
CA GLN A 43 7.33 3.62 -0.21
C GLN A 43 8.09 4.94 0.04
N ALA A 44 9.17 5.20 -0.69
CA ALA A 44 9.92 6.44 -0.58
C ALA A 44 9.20 7.58 -1.32
N PRO A 45 9.33 8.84 -0.86
CA PRO A 45 8.88 9.99 -1.64
C PRO A 45 9.64 10.07 -2.97
N PRO A 46 9.05 10.66 -4.01
CA PRO A 46 9.71 10.81 -5.30
C PRO A 46 10.94 11.73 -5.18
N VAL A 47 11.92 11.52 -6.07
CA VAL A 47 13.11 12.36 -6.16
C VAL A 47 12.74 13.64 -6.93
N GLY A 48 13.08 14.80 -6.36
CA GLY A 48 12.86 16.11 -6.99
C GLY A 48 11.61 16.85 -6.53
N ARG A 49 11.49 18.11 -7.00
CA ARG A 49 10.32 18.97 -6.76
C ARG A 49 9.29 18.72 -7.86
N PRO A 50 7.99 18.88 -7.59
CA PRO A 50 6.99 18.89 -8.66
C PRO A 50 7.19 20.10 -9.58
N PRO A 51 6.52 20.14 -10.74
CA PRO A 51 6.50 21.34 -11.57
C PRO A 51 6.07 22.57 -10.77
N SER A 52 6.65 23.72 -11.07
CA SER A 52 6.43 24.97 -10.32
C SER A 52 5.20 25.77 -10.78
N PHE A 53 4.37 25.20 -11.66
CA PHE A 53 3.16 25.83 -12.18
C PHE A 53 1.90 25.10 -11.69
N VAL A 54 0.76 25.76 -11.83
CA VAL A 54 -0.57 25.16 -11.63
C VAL A 54 -1.16 24.89 -13.01
N PRO A 55 -1.50 23.64 -13.36
CA PRO A 55 -2.14 23.36 -14.64
C PRO A 55 -3.49 24.06 -14.75
N GLN A 56 -3.92 24.40 -15.95
CA GLN A 56 -5.28 24.89 -16.16
C GLN A 56 -6.24 23.72 -15.95
N GLN A 57 -7.23 23.88 -15.06
CA GLN A 57 -8.31 22.89 -14.93
C GLN A 57 -9.02 22.78 -16.29
N GLN A 58 -8.84 21.66 -16.96
CA GLN A 58 -9.68 21.32 -18.09
C GLN A 58 -11.05 20.98 -17.53
N GLN A 59 -12.03 21.85 -17.80
CA GLN A 59 -13.43 21.63 -17.50
C GLN A 59 -13.98 20.59 -18.49
N GLY A 60 -13.56 19.33 -18.32
CA GLY A 60 -14.25 18.19 -18.93
C GLY A 60 -15.58 17.92 -18.22
N PRO A 61 -16.46 17.06 -18.75
CA PRO A 61 -17.72 16.73 -18.11
C PRO A 61 -17.47 16.37 -16.64
N SER A 62 -18.06 17.15 -15.72
CA SER A 62 -18.02 16.91 -14.29
C SER A 62 -18.88 15.68 -14.00
N ILE A 63 -18.32 14.52 -14.30
CA ILE A 63 -18.83 13.24 -13.81
C ILE A 63 -18.64 13.28 -12.30
N LEU A 64 -19.77 13.40 -11.60
CA LEU A 64 -19.82 13.32 -10.15
C LEU A 64 -19.02 12.10 -9.69
N ALA A 65 -17.94 12.35 -8.96
CA ALA A 65 -16.89 11.43 -8.53
C ALA A 65 -15.88 11.06 -9.63
N VAL A 66 -14.60 11.36 -9.33
CA VAL A 66 -13.46 10.86 -10.09
C VAL A 66 -13.48 9.33 -10.09
N ASP A 67 -13.54 8.73 -11.29
CA ASP A 67 -13.52 7.29 -11.45
C ASP A 67 -12.16 6.70 -11.08
N PRO A 68 -12.11 5.60 -10.29
CA PRO A 68 -10.86 4.92 -9.96
C PRO A 68 -10.09 4.47 -11.22
N GLY A 69 -10.81 4.13 -12.29
CA GLY A 69 -10.23 3.75 -13.58
C GLY A 69 -9.45 4.88 -14.26
N ALA A 70 -9.93 6.12 -14.13
CA ALA A 70 -9.34 7.28 -14.80
C ALA A 70 -8.06 7.77 -14.13
N ILE A 71 -7.91 7.60 -12.81
CA ILE A 71 -6.75 8.06 -12.05
C ILE A 71 -5.65 7.00 -11.86
N ARG A 72 -6.00 5.71 -12.01
CA ARG A 72 -5.04 4.59 -12.01
C ARG A 72 -3.79 4.79 -12.89
N PRO A 73 -3.87 5.29 -14.14
CA PRO A 73 -2.68 5.50 -14.96
C PRO A 73 -1.67 6.47 -14.31
N CYS A 74 -2.14 7.35 -13.42
CA CYS A 74 -1.32 8.36 -12.76
C CYS A 74 -0.54 7.84 -11.54
N THR A 75 -0.60 6.53 -11.27
CA THR A 75 0.19 5.91 -10.21
C THR A 75 1.67 6.00 -10.59
N PHE A 76 2.52 6.39 -9.65
CA PHE A 76 3.94 6.67 -9.82
C PHE A 76 4.27 7.88 -10.73
N GLN A 77 3.30 8.78 -10.90
CA GLN A 77 3.45 10.02 -11.66
C GLN A 77 3.17 11.25 -10.80
N PHE A 78 3.57 12.43 -11.31
CA PHE A 78 3.18 13.70 -10.71
C PHE A 78 1.74 14.02 -11.12
N VAL A 79 0.93 14.37 -10.13
CA VAL A 79 -0.49 14.66 -10.31
C VAL A 79 -0.80 15.97 -9.63
N TYR A 80 -1.48 16.87 -10.32
CA TYR A 80 -2.09 18.02 -9.68
C TYR A 80 -3.53 17.65 -9.28
N LEU A 81 -3.83 17.76 -8.00
CA LEU A 81 -5.15 17.42 -7.44
C LEU A 81 -5.87 18.70 -7.06
N TRP A 82 -7.14 18.80 -7.45
CA TRP A 82 -8.09 19.75 -6.90
C TRP A 82 -9.10 18.99 -6.06
N LEU A 83 -9.21 19.38 -4.78
CA LEU A 83 -10.16 18.81 -3.85
C LEU A 83 -11.42 19.69 -3.78
N ARG A 84 -12.54 19.06 -3.41
CA ARG A 84 -13.85 19.71 -3.28
C ARG A 84 -13.92 20.76 -2.19
N ASP A 85 -13.05 20.65 -1.19
CA ASP A 85 -12.90 21.62 -0.11
C ASP A 85 -12.09 22.87 -0.52
N GLY A 86 -11.74 22.99 -1.80
CA GLY A 86 -10.99 24.12 -2.37
C GLY A 86 -9.48 23.99 -2.24
N ARG A 87 -8.96 22.91 -1.63
CA ARG A 87 -7.51 22.66 -1.55
C ARG A 87 -7.01 22.15 -2.89
N SER A 88 -5.87 22.66 -3.34
CA SER A 88 -5.17 22.12 -4.50
C SER A 88 -3.67 22.00 -4.26
N PHE A 89 -3.06 20.94 -4.79
CA PHE A 89 -1.65 20.67 -4.57
C PHE A 89 -1.09 19.67 -5.58
N TRP A 90 0.23 19.74 -5.76
CA TRP A 90 0.99 18.68 -6.40
C TRP A 90 1.09 17.46 -5.49
N ALA A 91 0.88 16.30 -6.08
CA ALA A 91 0.98 15.00 -5.47
C ALA A 91 1.80 14.05 -6.34
N TYR A 92 2.30 13.00 -5.73
CA TYR A 92 2.88 11.83 -6.36
C TYR A 92 2.15 10.61 -5.81
N LEU A 93 1.33 9.98 -6.65
CA LEU A 93 0.50 8.87 -6.21
C LEU A 93 1.34 7.59 -6.16
N THR A 94 1.21 6.83 -5.09
CA THR A 94 1.86 5.51 -4.97
C THR A 94 0.84 4.38 -4.85
N PHE A 95 -0.42 4.73 -4.65
CA PHE A 95 -1.53 3.80 -4.54
C PHE A 95 -2.83 4.44 -5.03
N VAL A 96 -3.57 3.68 -5.84
CA VAL A 96 -4.95 3.98 -6.23
C VAL A 96 -5.81 2.75 -5.94
N GLY A 97 -6.72 2.88 -5.00
CA GLY A 97 -7.70 1.87 -4.64
C GLY A 97 -9.07 2.10 -5.29
N PRO A 98 -10.08 1.29 -4.96
CA PRO A 98 -11.44 1.43 -5.50
C PRO A 98 -12.17 2.71 -5.08
N ARG A 99 -11.75 3.34 -3.98
CA ARG A 99 -12.43 4.51 -3.40
C ARG A 99 -11.48 5.59 -2.88
N SER A 100 -10.18 5.34 -2.89
CA SER A 100 -9.19 6.20 -2.24
C SER A 100 -7.87 6.18 -2.99
N VAL A 101 -7.11 7.26 -2.86
CA VAL A 101 -5.73 7.37 -3.33
C VAL A 101 -4.81 7.71 -2.17
N ALA A 102 -3.56 7.29 -2.29
CA ALA A 102 -2.52 7.65 -1.34
C ALA A 102 -1.18 7.89 -2.05
N GLY A 103 -0.29 8.61 -1.37
CA GLY A 103 1.02 8.94 -1.87
C GLY A 103 1.64 10.10 -1.12
N PHE A 104 2.36 10.95 -1.82
CA PHE A 104 3.05 12.10 -1.26
C PHE A 104 2.53 13.41 -1.85
N ARG A 105 2.18 14.37 -1.01
CA ARG A 105 1.84 15.72 -1.44
C ARG A 105 2.99 16.68 -1.20
N TRP A 106 3.14 17.66 -2.08
CA TRP A 106 4.10 18.73 -1.93
C TRP A 106 3.55 19.81 -1.00
N ALA A 107 4.22 20.03 0.14
CA ALA A 107 3.83 21.05 1.09
C ALA A 107 5.08 21.74 1.67
N ARG A 108 5.14 23.07 1.62
CA ARG A 108 6.25 23.87 2.20
C ARG A 108 7.64 23.32 1.84
N SER A 109 7.84 23.00 0.55
CA SER A 109 9.11 22.50 0.01
C SER A 109 9.51 21.07 0.42
N ARG A 110 8.58 20.25 0.91
CA ARG A 110 8.82 18.83 1.19
C ARG A 110 7.67 17.95 0.74
N TRP A 111 7.98 16.68 0.52
CA TRP A 111 6.99 15.62 0.34
C TRP A 111 6.45 15.18 1.71
N VAL A 112 5.13 15.16 1.83
CA VAL A 112 4.42 14.70 3.04
C VAL A 112 3.45 13.62 2.62
N TYR A 113 3.45 12.48 3.29
CA TYR A 113 2.51 11.41 2.99
C TYR A 113 1.05 11.89 3.17
N PHE A 114 0.16 11.45 2.29
CA PHE A 114 -1.26 11.77 2.34
C PHE A 114 -2.11 10.62 1.81
N GLY A 115 -3.39 10.64 2.19
CA GLY A 115 -4.43 9.82 1.58
C GLY A 115 -5.73 10.60 1.56
N THR A 116 -6.56 10.37 0.54
CA THR A 116 -7.89 10.98 0.41
C THR A 116 -8.82 10.05 -0.33
N ASP A 117 -10.13 10.20 -0.10
CA ASP A 117 -11.16 9.53 -0.88
C ASP A 117 -11.28 10.17 -2.27
N LEU A 118 -11.57 9.35 -3.29
CA LEU A 118 -11.84 9.80 -4.66
C LEU A 118 -13.03 10.76 -4.72
N ARG A 119 -14.00 10.59 -3.81
CA ARG A 119 -15.17 11.48 -3.67
C ARG A 119 -14.82 12.89 -3.24
N ASN A 120 -13.64 13.09 -2.65
CA ASN A 120 -13.14 14.41 -2.28
C ASN A 120 -12.35 15.08 -3.41
N ILE A 121 -12.00 14.34 -4.46
CA ILE A 121 -11.29 14.88 -5.62
C ILE A 121 -12.34 15.45 -6.58
N ASP A 122 -12.19 16.72 -6.90
CA ASP A 122 -13.02 17.44 -7.87
C ASP A 122 -12.46 17.28 -9.29
N ASN A 123 -11.15 17.49 -9.44
CA ASN A 123 -10.45 17.33 -10.72
C ASN A 123 -9.01 16.84 -10.47
N PHE A 124 -8.39 16.28 -11.50
CA PHE A 124 -6.98 15.88 -11.47
C PHE A 124 -6.35 15.96 -12.86
N ILE A 125 -5.05 16.24 -12.90
CA ILE A 125 -4.24 16.17 -14.15
C ILE A 125 -2.92 15.50 -13.84
N CYS A 126 -2.50 14.59 -14.70
CA CYS A 126 -1.30 13.77 -14.54
C CYS A 126 -0.23 14.19 -15.53
N TYR A 127 1.04 14.10 -15.11
CA TYR A 127 2.23 14.49 -15.86
C TYR A 127 3.24 13.35 -15.95
#